data_AF-A0A8C5D9C0-F1
#
_entry.id   AF-A0A8C5D9C0-F1
#
_cell.length_a   1.000
_cell.length_b   1.000
_cell.length_c   1.000
_cell.angle_alpha   90.00
_cell.angle_beta   90.00
_cell.angle_gamma   90.00
#
_symmetry.space_group_name_H-M   'P 1'
#
loop_
_entity.id
_entity.type
_entity.pdbx_description
1 polymer ?
#
loop_
_entity_poly.entity_id
_entity_poly.type
_entity_poly.pdbx_seq_one_letter_code
_entity_poly.pdbx_strand_id
1 'polypeptide(L)'
;MIKAILIFNNHGKPRLSKFYEHYSEDTEQQIIRETFHLVSKRDENVCNFLEGGMLIGGSENKLIYRHYATLYFVFCVDSSESELGILDLIQVFVETLDKCFENVCELDLIFHVDKVHNILAEMVMGGMVLETNMNEIIMQVDAQNKMEKSEFFPFFSLFADVYLSVYQAGQVDTGRHRRGARTRRIRRKEHESPRNAQKHQHWRHQHKSAKLTLLQIAAARWLPRPADVHQCLL
;
A
#
# COMPACT_ATOMS: atom_id res chain seq x y z
N MET A 1 23.77 7.50 -11.07
CA MET A 1 22.67 7.12 -10.16
C MET A 1 21.43 6.70 -10.96
N ILE A 2 20.50 5.94 -10.37
CA ILE A 2 19.19 5.66 -10.98
C ILE A 2 18.26 6.87 -10.77
N LYS A 3 17.76 7.45 -11.85
CA LYS A 3 16.88 8.62 -11.84
C LYS A 3 15.40 8.24 -11.82
N ALA A 4 15.03 7.22 -12.59
CA ALA A 4 13.66 6.76 -12.67
C ALA A 4 13.58 5.28 -13.05
N ILE A 5 12.54 4.60 -12.55
CA ILE A 5 12.19 3.23 -12.88
C ILE A 5 10.75 3.23 -13.38
N LEU A 6 10.57 2.77 -14.60
CA LEU A 6 9.29 2.79 -15.30
C LEU A 6 8.95 1.38 -15.78
N ILE A 7 7.70 0.98 -15.57
CA ILE A 7 7.11 -0.22 -16.18
C ILE A 7 5.89 0.25 -16.94
N PHE A 8 5.80 -0.08 -18.22
CA PHE A 8 4.61 0.20 -19.03
C PHE A 8 4.32 -0.95 -19.98
N ASN A 9 3.06 -1.05 -20.41
CA ASN A 9 2.64 -2.10 -21.33
C ASN A 9 2.90 -1.74 -22.80
N ASN A 10 2.57 -2.67 -23.70
CA ASN A 10 2.66 -2.47 -25.16
C ASN A 10 1.78 -1.32 -25.71
N HIS A 11 0.88 -0.75 -24.91
CA HIS A 11 0.05 0.40 -25.27
C HIS A 11 0.53 1.71 -24.63
N GLY A 12 1.67 1.72 -23.94
CA GLY A 12 2.23 2.89 -23.28
C GLY A 12 1.51 3.29 -21.99
N LYS A 13 0.68 2.40 -21.43
CA LYS A 13 0.05 2.63 -20.12
C LYS A 13 1.05 2.27 -19.02
N PRO A 14 1.40 3.21 -18.13
CA PRO A 14 2.28 2.93 -17.01
C PRO A 14 1.61 1.97 -16.02
N ARG A 15 2.38 0.97 -15.57
CA ARG A 15 2.06 0.02 -14.50
C ARG A 15 2.82 0.34 -13.22
N LEU A 16 4.02 0.89 -13.37
CA LEU A 16 4.84 1.39 -12.28
C LEU A 16 5.58 2.63 -12.78
N SER A 17 5.61 3.69 -11.96
CA SER A 17 6.40 4.88 -12.22
C SER A 17 7.00 5.37 -10.92
N LYS A 18 8.33 5.24 -10.80
CA LYS A 18 9.08 5.70 -9.64
C LYS A 18 10.18 6.63 -10.09
N PHE A 19 10.04 7.91 -9.73
CA PHE A 19 11.08 8.92 -9.92
C PHE A 19 11.84 9.11 -8.59
N TYR A 20 13.17 9.15 -8.67
CA TYR A 20 14.06 9.44 -7.54
C TYR A 20 14.53 10.89 -7.52
N GLU A 21 14.34 11.60 -8.63
CA GLU A 21 14.50 13.05 -8.72
C GLU A 21 13.13 13.73 -8.74
N HIS A 22 13.09 15.00 -8.33
CA HIS A 22 11.86 15.76 -8.31
C HIS A 22 11.53 16.33 -9.69
N TYR A 23 10.41 15.91 -10.24
CA TYR A 23 9.84 16.42 -11.48
C TYR A 23 8.42 16.94 -11.23
N SER A 24 7.94 17.85 -12.09
CA SER A 24 6.52 18.20 -12.09
C SER A 24 5.70 17.08 -12.71
N GLU A 25 4.44 16.89 -12.29
CA GLU A 25 3.57 15.83 -12.81
C GLU A 25 3.45 15.88 -14.35
N ASP A 26 3.38 17.08 -14.93
CA ASP A 26 3.34 17.28 -16.38
C ASP A 26 4.63 16.75 -17.05
N THR A 27 5.78 17.03 -16.44
CA THR A 27 7.08 16.55 -16.91
C THR A 27 7.19 15.04 -16.78
N GLU A 28 6.78 14.44 -15.66
CA GLU A 28 6.79 13.00 -15.46
C GLU A 28 5.96 12.28 -16.53
N GLN A 29 4.76 12.78 -16.82
CA GLN A 29 3.91 12.23 -17.88
C GLN A 29 4.53 12.39 -19.27
N GLN A 30 5.24 13.50 -19.52
CA GLN A 30 5.93 13.72 -20.78
C GLN A 30 7.11 12.75 -20.93
N ILE A 31 7.87 12.53 -19.86
CA ILE A 31 8.98 11.57 -19.79
C ILE A 31 8.48 10.15 -20.08
N ILE A 32 7.39 9.72 -19.44
CA ILE A 32 6.82 8.38 -19.67
C ILE A 32 6.43 8.21 -21.15
N ARG A 33 5.77 9.22 -21.73
CA ARG A 33 5.36 9.20 -23.14
C ARG A 33 6.56 9.14 -24.07
N GLU A 34 7.58 9.96 -23.87
CA GLU A 34 8.79 9.96 -24.70
C GLU A 34 9.52 8.63 -24.61
N THR A 35 9.71 8.11 -23.39
CA THR A 35 10.38 6.83 -23.12
C THR A 35 9.67 5.68 -23.83
N PHE A 36 8.33 5.63 -23.76
CA PHE A 36 7.55 4.62 -24.48
C PHE A 36 7.79 4.70 -26.00
N HIS A 37 7.77 5.90 -26.60
CA HIS A 37 7.97 6.05 -28.04
C HIS A 37 9.38 5.65 -28.50
N LEU A 38 10.39 5.84 -27.66
CA LEU A 38 11.78 5.44 -27.94
C LEU A 38 11.95 3.91 -27.91
N VAL A 39 11.28 3.24 -26.96
CA VAL A 39 11.42 1.80 -26.75
C VAL A 39 10.49 1.00 -27.68
N SER A 40 9.24 1.42 -27.89
CA SER A 40 8.21 0.64 -28.58
C SER A 40 8.43 0.47 -30.08
N LYS A 41 9.21 1.34 -30.71
CA LYS A 41 9.48 1.31 -32.17
C LYS A 41 10.64 0.40 -32.55
N ARG A 42 11.34 -0.17 -31.57
CA ARG A 42 12.58 -0.92 -31.77
C ARG A 42 12.29 -2.41 -31.96
N ASP A 43 13.13 -3.03 -32.76
CA ASP A 43 13.13 -4.48 -32.96
C ASP A 43 13.78 -5.18 -31.76
N GLU A 44 13.37 -6.42 -31.48
CA GLU A 44 13.87 -7.23 -30.36
C GLU A 44 15.36 -7.58 -30.50
N ASN A 45 15.92 -7.53 -31.72
CA ASN A 45 17.32 -7.86 -31.99
C ASN A 45 18.30 -6.70 -31.79
N VAL A 46 17.82 -5.52 -31.41
CA VAL A 46 18.67 -4.32 -31.22
C VAL A 46 19.15 -4.23 -29.76
N CYS A 47 20.19 -3.44 -29.52
CA CYS A 47 20.71 -3.22 -28.17
C CYS A 47 19.65 -2.68 -27.19
N ASN A 48 19.77 -3.12 -25.94
CA ASN A 48 18.95 -2.75 -24.78
C ASN A 48 19.33 -1.39 -24.16
N PHE A 49 20.27 -0.67 -24.78
CA PHE A 49 20.82 0.59 -24.29
C PHE A 49 20.45 1.70 -25.26
N LEU A 50 19.97 2.81 -24.71
CA LEU A 50 19.50 3.98 -25.41
C LEU A 50 20.10 5.21 -24.75
N GLU A 51 20.44 6.22 -25.53
CA GLU A 51 20.69 7.55 -24.98
C GLU A 51 19.34 8.14 -24.51
N GLY A 52 19.38 8.84 -23.38
CA GLY A 52 18.23 9.47 -22.77
C GLY A 52 17.56 10.45 -23.72
N GLY A 53 16.22 10.44 -23.73
CA GLY A 53 15.43 11.45 -24.42
C GLY A 53 15.74 12.86 -23.90
N MET A 54 15.31 13.88 -24.63
CA MET A 54 15.62 15.27 -24.28
C MET A 54 15.10 15.66 -22.89
N LEU A 55 14.02 15.01 -22.44
CA LEU A 55 13.35 15.35 -21.18
C LEU A 55 13.95 14.67 -19.95
N ILE A 56 14.59 13.50 -20.10
CA ILE A 56 15.37 12.87 -19.03
C ILE A 56 16.81 13.38 -19.15
N GLY A 57 17.02 14.68 -18.91
CA GLY A 57 18.34 15.30 -18.78
C GLY A 57 19.34 15.14 -19.94
N GLY A 58 18.87 14.88 -21.17
CA GLY A 58 19.70 14.91 -22.39
C GLY A 58 20.68 13.74 -22.55
N SER A 59 21.78 14.00 -23.28
CA SER A 59 22.80 13.01 -23.67
C SER A 59 23.56 12.35 -22.52
N GLU A 60 23.48 12.93 -21.32
CA GLU A 60 24.20 12.44 -20.15
C GLU A 60 23.53 11.25 -19.46
N ASN A 61 22.26 10.98 -19.81
CA ASN A 61 21.49 9.90 -19.24
C ASN A 61 21.32 8.79 -20.25
N LYS A 62 21.16 7.57 -19.73
CA LYS A 62 20.97 6.36 -20.51
C LYS A 62 19.68 5.69 -20.08
N LEU A 63 18.97 5.15 -21.05
CA LEU A 63 17.79 4.33 -20.88
C LEU A 63 18.20 2.88 -21.11
N ILE A 64 17.96 2.06 -20.10
CA ILE A 64 18.27 0.63 -20.12
C ILE A 64 16.94 -0.08 -19.99
N TYR A 65 16.59 -0.89 -20.97
CA TYR A 65 15.29 -1.54 -20.99
C TYR A 65 15.37 -3.03 -21.28
N ARG A 66 14.31 -3.73 -20.88
CA ARG A 66 14.07 -5.12 -21.30
C ARG A 66 12.58 -5.37 -21.45
N HIS A 67 12.23 -6.12 -22.48
CA HIS A 67 10.85 -6.50 -22.77
C HIS A 67 10.57 -7.90 -22.23
N TYR A 68 9.54 -8.02 -21.40
CA TYR A 68 9.06 -9.28 -20.84
C TYR A 68 7.57 -9.41 -21.16
N ALA A 69 7.23 -10.35 -22.05
CA ALA A 69 5.87 -10.60 -22.51
C ALA A 69 5.14 -9.34 -23.03
N THR A 70 4.31 -8.70 -22.20
CA THR A 70 3.53 -7.51 -22.54
C THR A 70 4.04 -6.22 -21.89
N LEU A 71 5.15 -6.30 -21.13
CA LEU A 71 5.67 -5.23 -20.30
C LEU A 71 7.09 -4.84 -20.69
N TYR A 72 7.34 -3.53 -20.76
CA TYR A 72 8.67 -2.96 -20.84
C TYR A 72 9.11 -2.52 -19.46
N PHE A 73 10.25 -3.03 -19.02
CA PHE A 73 10.94 -2.59 -17.81
C PHE A 73 12.04 -1.64 -18.24
N VAL A 74 12.00 -0.39 -17.77
CA VAL A 74 12.92 0.67 -18.17
C VAL A 74 13.51 1.35 -16.96
N PHE A 75 14.84 1.42 -16.94
CA PHE A 75 15.62 2.12 -15.93
C PHE A 75 16.32 3.30 -16.60
N CYS A 76 16.10 4.49 -16.04
CA CYS A 76 16.74 5.72 -16.45
C CYS A 76 17.92 5.97 -15.51
N VAL A 77 19.13 5.98 -16.03
CA VAL A 77 20.35 6.04 -15.23
C VAL A 77 21.32 7.08 -15.77
N ASP A 78 22.19 7.59 -14.92
CA ASP A 78 23.29 8.46 -15.36
C ASP A 78 24.40 7.66 -16.05
N SER A 79 25.25 8.37 -16.78
CA SER A 79 26.49 7.84 -17.36
C SER A 79 27.48 7.24 -16.35
N SER A 80 27.29 7.47 -15.04
CA SER A 80 28.10 6.89 -13.96
C SER A 80 27.82 5.40 -13.72
N GLU A 81 26.63 4.91 -14.08
CA GLU A 81 26.24 3.52 -13.81
C GLU A 81 26.64 2.60 -14.97
N SER A 82 26.97 1.35 -14.64
CA SER A 82 27.25 0.31 -15.63
C SER A 82 25.96 -0.19 -16.27
N GLU A 83 25.86 -0.16 -17.60
CA GLU A 83 24.63 -0.54 -18.28
C GLU A 83 24.30 -2.03 -18.12
N LEU A 84 25.33 -2.88 -18.09
CA LEU A 84 25.17 -4.31 -17.85
C LEU A 84 24.74 -4.60 -16.40
N GLY A 85 25.21 -3.82 -15.44
CA GLY A 85 24.81 -3.96 -14.03
C GLY A 85 23.33 -3.65 -13.83
N ILE A 86 22.81 -2.62 -14.51
CA ILE A 86 21.39 -2.28 -14.46
C ILE A 86 20.54 -3.32 -15.20
N LEU A 87 21.05 -3.88 -16.30
CA LEU A 87 20.35 -4.96 -17.02
C LEU A 87 20.20 -6.23 -16.15
N ASP A 88 21.22 -6.55 -15.35
CA ASP A 88 21.17 -7.63 -14.37
C ASP A 88 20.21 -7.30 -13.21
N LEU A 89 20.20 -6.05 -12.74
CA LEU A 89 19.23 -5.59 -11.74
C LEU A 89 17.77 -5.73 -12.22
N ILE A 90 17.49 -5.41 -13.48
CA ILE A 90 16.17 -5.64 -14.09
C ILE A 90 15.80 -7.13 -14.01
N GLN A 91 16.75 -8.03 -14.32
CA GLN A 91 16.52 -9.47 -14.24
C GLN A 91 16.18 -9.90 -12.81
N VAL A 92 17.00 -9.51 -11.83
CA VAL A 92 16.77 -9.81 -10.41
C VAL A 92 15.41 -9.28 -9.96
N PHE A 93 15.00 -8.10 -10.42
CA PHE A 93 13.70 -7.52 -10.06
C PHE A 93 12.54 -8.35 -10.61
N VAL A 94 12.59 -8.73 -11.88
CA VAL A 94 11.55 -9.57 -12.50
C VAL A 94 11.49 -10.96 -11.87
N GLU A 95 12.64 -11.58 -11.57
CA GLU A 95 12.68 -12.88 -10.89
C GLU A 95 12.13 -12.80 -9.45
N THR A 96 12.40 -11.70 -8.75
CA THR A 96 11.85 -11.47 -7.41
C THR A 96 10.33 -11.32 -7.47
N LEU A 97 9.81 -10.56 -8.45
CA LEU A 97 8.36 -10.44 -8.67
C LEU A 97 7.73 -11.82 -8.98
N ASP A 98 8.35 -12.60 -9.86
CA ASP A 98 7.84 -13.92 -10.24
C ASP A 98 7.75 -14.88 -9.05
N LYS A 99 8.75 -14.87 -8.17
CA LYS A 99 8.73 -15.64 -6.91
C LYS A 99 7.69 -15.12 -5.92
N CYS A 100 7.52 -13.81 -5.81
CA CYS A 100 6.57 -13.20 -4.87
C CYS A 100 5.09 -13.40 -5.28
N PHE A 101 4.81 -13.59 -6.56
CA PHE A 101 3.45 -13.75 -7.11
C PHE A 101 3.15 -15.15 -7.65
N GLU A 102 4.12 -16.08 -7.64
CA GLU A 102 3.98 -17.46 -8.14
C GLU A 102 3.49 -17.53 -9.60
N ASN A 103 4.34 -17.11 -10.55
CA ASN A 103 4.04 -16.86 -11.97
C ASN A 103 3.36 -15.50 -12.20
N VAL A 104 4.15 -14.45 -12.06
CA VAL A 104 3.66 -13.07 -12.14
C VAL A 104 3.07 -12.74 -13.51
N CYS A 105 1.93 -12.06 -13.53
CA CYS A 105 1.35 -11.51 -14.75
C CYS A 105 1.14 -9.99 -14.67
N GLU A 106 0.91 -9.32 -15.81
CA GLU A 106 0.65 -7.88 -15.85
C GLU A 106 -0.50 -7.46 -14.92
N LEU A 107 -1.50 -8.34 -14.76
CA LEU A 107 -2.67 -8.05 -13.94
C LEU A 107 -2.33 -7.99 -12.44
N ASP A 108 -1.36 -8.79 -11.98
CA ASP A 108 -0.89 -8.77 -10.59
C ASP A 108 -0.23 -7.45 -10.25
N LEU A 109 0.57 -6.90 -11.17
CA LEU A 109 1.18 -5.57 -11.00
C LEU A 109 0.12 -4.47 -10.89
N ILE A 110 -1.02 -4.62 -11.57
CA ILE A 110 -2.12 -3.64 -11.54
C ILE A 110 -2.92 -3.74 -10.23
N PHE A 111 -3.22 -4.96 -9.77
CA PHE A 111 -4.02 -5.16 -8.56
C PHE A 111 -3.22 -5.01 -7.27
N HIS A 112 -1.91 -5.25 -7.30
CA HIS A 112 -1.03 -5.24 -6.14
C HIS A 112 0.12 -4.24 -6.29
N VAL A 113 -0.19 -3.01 -6.74
CA VAL A 113 0.79 -1.92 -6.91
C VAL A 113 1.60 -1.66 -5.65
N ASP A 114 0.96 -1.71 -4.47
CA ASP A 114 1.62 -1.46 -3.18
C ASP A 114 2.72 -2.48 -2.92
N LYS A 115 2.43 -3.77 -3.15
CA LYS A 115 3.41 -4.84 -2.98
C LYS A 115 4.57 -4.71 -3.96
N VAL A 116 4.31 -4.31 -5.20
CA VAL A 116 5.37 -4.05 -6.20
C VAL A 116 6.26 -2.89 -5.78
N HIS A 117 5.66 -1.80 -5.27
CA HIS A 117 6.41 -0.66 -4.73
C HIS A 117 7.26 -1.04 -3.52
N ASN A 118 6.74 -1.89 -2.62
CA ASN A 118 7.49 -2.37 -1.46
C ASN A 118 8.67 -3.25 -1.88
N ILE A 119 8.46 -4.19 -2.82
CA ILE A 119 9.56 -5.00 -3.38
C ILE A 119 10.62 -4.09 -4.02
N LEU A 120 10.21 -3.09 -4.81
CA LEU A 120 11.15 -2.16 -5.42
C LEU A 120 11.91 -1.33 -4.36
N ALA A 121 11.25 -0.94 -3.27
CA ALA A 121 11.87 -0.17 -2.21
C ALA A 121 12.96 -0.96 -1.46
N GLU A 122 12.81 -2.26 -1.29
CA GLU A 122 13.87 -3.11 -0.73
C GLU A 122 15.09 -3.23 -1.67
N MET A 123 14.87 -3.13 -2.99
CA MET A 123 15.94 -3.21 -3.98
C MET A 123 16.65 -1.88 -4.22
N VAL A 124 15.90 -0.79 -4.35
CA VAL A 124 16.42 0.52 -4.76
C VAL A 124 15.76 1.64 -3.94
N MET A 125 16.58 2.38 -3.19
CA MET A 125 16.16 3.58 -2.48
C MET A 125 17.02 4.78 -2.84
N GLY A 126 16.37 5.93 -3.02
CA GLY A 126 17.05 7.19 -3.35
C GLY A 126 17.91 7.12 -4.62
N GLY A 127 17.57 6.26 -5.57
CA GLY A 127 18.34 6.06 -6.80
C GLY A 127 19.58 5.17 -6.65
N MET A 128 19.77 4.56 -5.47
CA MET A 128 20.89 3.68 -5.16
C MET A 128 20.40 2.24 -4.96
N VAL A 129 21.15 1.28 -5.47
CA VAL A 129 20.87 -0.15 -5.26
C VAL A 129 21.26 -0.53 -3.83
N LEU A 130 20.33 -1.15 -3.10
CA LEU A 130 20.53 -1.61 -1.73
C LEU A 130 20.82 -3.10 -1.67
N GLU A 131 19.95 -3.91 -2.27
CA GLU A 131 20.02 -5.37 -2.18
C GLU A 131 19.78 -5.99 -3.55
N THR A 132 20.55 -7.05 -3.84
CA THR A 132 20.46 -7.83 -5.08
C THR A 132 20.18 -9.30 -4.81
N ASN A 133 20.29 -9.75 -3.56
CA ASN A 133 19.94 -11.11 -3.19
C ASN A 133 18.43 -11.26 -3.04
N MET A 134 17.82 -11.97 -3.99
CA MET A 134 16.38 -12.27 -4.01
C MET A 134 15.85 -12.85 -2.68
N ASN A 135 16.62 -13.71 -2.01
CA ASN A 135 16.16 -14.37 -0.78
C ASN A 135 16.02 -13.37 0.38
N GLU A 136 16.97 -12.44 0.51
CA GLU A 136 16.93 -11.38 1.51
C GLU A 136 15.77 -10.41 1.22
N ILE A 137 15.60 -10.01 -0.04
CA ILE A 137 14.50 -9.13 -0.47
C ILE A 137 13.15 -9.75 -0.10
N ILE A 138 12.90 -11.01 -0.49
CA ILE A 138 11.64 -11.71 -0.20
C ILE A 138 11.40 -11.80 1.32
N MET A 139 12.43 -12.12 2.09
CA MET A 139 12.33 -12.22 3.54
C MET A 139 11.93 -10.87 4.18
N GLN A 140 12.52 -9.76 3.75
CA GLN A 140 12.19 -8.43 4.28
C GLN A 140 10.79 -7.98 3.87
N VAL A 141 10.40 -8.20 2.61
CA VAL A 141 9.04 -7.91 2.13
C VAL A 141 8.00 -8.71 2.93
N ASP A 142 8.26 -9.97 3.22
CA ASP A 142 7.37 -10.80 4.05
C ASP A 142 7.31 -10.34 5.51
N ALA A 143 8.43 -9.86 6.06
CA ALA A 143 8.47 -9.27 7.39
C ALA A 143 7.61 -7.99 7.45
N GLN A 144 7.72 -7.11 6.45
CA GLN A 144 6.89 -5.90 6.33
C GLN A 144 5.40 -6.24 6.21
N ASN A 145 5.05 -7.18 5.32
CA ASN A 145 3.67 -7.63 5.16
C ASN A 145 3.06 -8.21 6.45
N LYS A 146 3.87 -8.80 7.34
CA LYS A 146 3.42 -9.26 8.66
C LYS A 146 3.20 -8.09 9.62
N MET A 147 4.09 -7.10 9.61
CA MET A 147 3.98 -5.91 10.46
C MET A 147 2.77 -5.06 10.10
N GLU A 148 2.51 -4.81 8.81
CA GLU A 148 1.32 -4.07 8.35
C GLU A 148 0.01 -4.71 8.84
N LYS A 149 -0.07 -6.05 8.80
CA LYS A 149 -1.23 -6.80 9.32
C LYS A 149 -1.37 -6.67 10.84
N SER A 150 -0.26 -6.54 11.56
CA SER A 150 -0.26 -6.38 13.01
C SER A 150 -0.63 -4.97 13.47
N GLU A 151 -0.29 -3.94 12.69
CA GLU A 151 -0.61 -2.52 12.94
C GLU A 151 -2.06 -2.15 12.57
N PHE A 152 -2.75 -2.95 11.75
CA PHE A 152 -4.16 -2.73 11.42
C PHE A 152 -5.12 -3.05 12.60
N PHE A 153 -4.72 -3.96 13.50
CA PHE A 153 -5.48 -4.30 14.71
C PHE A 153 -5.52 -3.19 15.79
N PRO A 154 -4.41 -2.49 16.12
CA PRO A 154 -4.43 -1.43 17.12
C PRO A 154 -5.19 -0.17 16.67
N PHE A 155 -5.24 0.14 15.36
CA PHE A 155 -5.93 1.34 14.87
C PHE A 155 -7.46 1.26 15.06
N PHE A 156 -8.06 0.09 14.83
CA PHE A 156 -9.50 -0.12 15.06
C PHE A 156 -9.85 -0.13 16.56
N SER A 157 -8.96 -0.63 17.42
CA SER A 157 -9.16 -0.55 18.88
C SER A 157 -9.02 0.87 19.43
N LEU A 158 -8.07 1.66 18.94
CA LEU A 158 -7.90 3.06 19.36
C LEU A 158 -9.09 3.94 18.94
N PHE A 159 -9.64 3.73 17.74
CA PHE A 159 -10.84 4.46 17.32
C PHE A 159 -12.07 4.04 18.13
N ALA A 160 -12.20 2.76 18.49
CA ALA A 160 -13.28 2.29 19.36
C ALA A 160 -13.19 2.88 20.78
N ASP A 161 -11.99 3.00 21.35
CA ASP A 161 -11.79 3.59 22.68
C ASP A 161 -12.08 5.09 22.70
N VAL A 162 -11.66 5.84 21.66
CA VAL A 162 -12.01 7.27 21.52
C VAL A 162 -13.51 7.45 21.31
N TYR A 163 -14.14 6.64 20.45
CA TYR A 163 -15.58 6.75 20.19
C TYR A 163 -16.43 6.39 21.41
N LEU A 164 -16.04 5.36 22.17
CA LEU A 164 -16.71 4.98 23.42
C LEU A 164 -16.50 6.01 24.52
N SER A 165 -15.31 6.62 24.61
CA SER A 165 -15.02 7.72 25.53
C SER A 165 -15.89 8.96 25.23
N VAL A 166 -16.03 9.34 23.96
CA VAL A 166 -16.91 10.44 23.54
C VAL A 166 -18.39 10.12 23.78
N TYR A 167 -18.82 8.88 23.56
CA TYR A 167 -20.20 8.46 23.83
C TYR A 167 -20.54 8.47 25.33
N GLN A 168 -19.59 8.09 26.20
CA GLN A 168 -19.75 8.13 27.66
C GLN A 168 -19.65 9.56 28.21
N ALA A 169 -18.82 10.42 27.61
CA ALA A 169 -18.74 11.85 27.97
C ALA A 169 -20.02 12.64 27.61
N GLY A 170 -20.83 12.13 26.69
CA GLY A 170 -22.14 12.71 26.31
C GLY A 170 -23.30 12.41 27.28
N GLN A 171 -23.09 11.61 28.33
CA GLN A 171 -24.09 11.34 29.37
C GLN A 171 -23.64 11.86 30.73
N VAL A 172 -23.61 13.18 30.92
CA VAL A 172 -23.59 13.78 32.26
C VAL A 172 -24.65 14.87 32.38
N ASP A 173 -25.75 14.45 33.00
CA ASP A 173 -26.59 15.18 33.96
C ASP A 173 -27.35 16.45 33.54
N THR A 174 -28.54 16.24 32.97
CA THR A 174 -29.69 17.09 33.28
C THR A 174 -30.29 16.72 34.65
N GLY A 175 -29.67 17.27 35.70
CA GLY A 175 -30.38 17.73 36.90
C GLY A 175 -30.66 16.73 38.02
N ARG A 176 -29.97 16.90 39.15
CA ARG A 176 -30.65 17.15 40.44
C ARG A 176 -29.69 17.63 41.54
N HIS A 177 -29.98 18.81 42.06
CA HIS A 177 -29.60 19.22 43.41
C HIS A 177 -29.96 18.13 44.44
N ARG A 178 -28.98 17.67 45.24
CA ARG A 178 -29.14 17.49 46.70
C ARG A 178 -27.80 17.21 47.41
N ARG A 179 -27.49 18.19 48.27
CA ARG A 179 -26.66 18.26 49.50
C ARG A 179 -25.94 17.00 49.98
N GLY A 180 -24.71 17.22 50.45
CA GLY A 180 -23.72 16.22 50.84
C GLY A 180 -24.06 15.35 52.04
N ALA A 181 -23.28 14.29 52.19
CA ALA A 181 -23.00 13.64 53.47
C ALA A 181 -21.65 12.92 53.41
N ARG A 182 -20.92 13.06 54.52
CA ARG A 182 -19.60 12.55 54.83
C ARG A 182 -19.55 11.02 54.99
N THR A 183 -18.33 10.48 54.75
CA THR A 183 -17.64 9.39 55.49
C THR A 183 -18.24 7.98 55.53
N ARG A 184 -17.47 6.95 55.12
CA ARG A 184 -16.73 6.01 56.01
C ARG A 184 -16.25 4.76 55.24
N ARG A 185 -15.01 4.39 55.55
CA ARG A 185 -14.32 3.13 55.25
C ARG A 185 -15.00 1.97 55.98
N ILE A 186 -15.48 0.94 55.29
CA ILE A 186 -15.79 -0.38 55.89
C ILE A 186 -15.39 -1.52 54.95
N ARG A 187 -14.45 -2.35 55.42
CA ARG A 187 -14.21 -3.73 54.99
C ARG A 187 -15.45 -4.57 55.32
N ARG A 188 -16.01 -5.30 54.36
CA ARG A 188 -16.72 -6.56 54.61
C ARG A 188 -16.43 -7.55 53.49
N LYS A 189 -15.93 -8.72 53.88
CA LYS A 189 -15.96 -9.95 53.09
C LYS A 189 -17.41 -10.34 52.93
N GLU A 190 -17.86 -10.63 51.70
CA GLU A 190 -19.08 -11.41 51.48
C GLU A 190 -18.79 -12.51 50.45
N HIS A 191 -19.06 -13.72 50.90
CA HIS A 191 -19.13 -14.97 50.14
C HIS A 191 -20.19 -14.82 49.04
N GLU A 192 -19.83 -15.09 47.79
CA GLU A 192 -20.80 -15.19 46.71
C GLU A 192 -21.12 -16.66 46.39
N SER A 193 -22.41 -16.97 46.48
CA SER A 193 -23.02 -18.29 46.26
C SER A 193 -23.10 -18.63 44.75
N PRO A 194 -23.15 -19.91 44.32
CA PRO A 194 -22.99 -20.34 42.92
C PRO A 194 -24.12 -19.94 41.94
N ARG A 195 -25.07 -19.09 42.32
CA ARG A 195 -26.25 -18.75 41.49
C ARG A 195 -26.04 -17.61 40.47
N ASN A 196 -24.86 -16.97 40.45
CA ASN A 196 -24.58 -15.83 39.55
C ASN A 196 -23.86 -16.19 38.24
N ALA A 197 -23.40 -17.43 38.06
CA ALA A 197 -22.73 -17.86 36.82
C ALA A 197 -23.68 -17.92 35.60
N GLN A 198 -24.97 -18.22 35.83
CA GLN A 198 -25.96 -18.38 34.76
C GLN A 198 -26.48 -17.06 34.19
N LYS A 199 -26.44 -15.97 34.97
CA LYS A 199 -26.80 -14.62 34.48
C LYS A 199 -25.72 -14.04 33.56
N HIS A 200 -24.44 -14.36 33.78
CA HIS A 200 -23.34 -13.91 32.93
C HIS A 200 -23.32 -14.56 31.54
N GLN A 201 -23.82 -15.79 31.39
CA GLN A 201 -23.95 -16.44 30.08
C GLN A 201 -25.11 -15.85 29.25
N HIS A 202 -26.24 -15.53 29.89
CA HIS A 202 -27.37 -14.87 29.23
C HIS A 202 -27.00 -13.46 28.74
N TRP A 203 -26.20 -12.72 29.52
CA TRP A 203 -25.68 -11.41 29.14
C TRP A 203 -24.72 -11.46 27.94
N ARG A 204 -23.87 -12.50 27.85
CA ARG A 204 -22.96 -12.70 26.70
C ARG A 204 -23.69 -13.05 25.41
N HIS A 205 -24.84 -13.74 25.48
CA HIS A 205 -25.66 -14.04 24.29
C HIS A 205 -26.45 -12.82 23.80
N GLN A 206 -26.98 -11.99 24.72
CA GLN A 206 -27.65 -10.74 24.32
C GLN A 206 -26.67 -9.72 23.70
N HIS A 207 -25.42 -9.65 24.18
CA HIS A 207 -24.40 -8.78 23.58
C HIS A 207 -23.89 -9.21 22.19
N LYS A 208 -24.03 -10.48 21.81
CA LYS A 208 -23.71 -10.94 20.44
C LYS A 208 -24.77 -10.51 19.43
N SER A 209 -26.05 -10.45 19.82
CA SER A 209 -27.15 -10.05 18.93
C SER A 209 -27.16 -8.54 18.63
N ALA A 210 -26.76 -7.71 19.60
CA ALA A 210 -26.60 -6.26 19.40
C ALA A 210 -25.39 -5.87 18.53
N LYS A 211 -24.34 -6.70 18.47
CA LYS A 211 -23.17 -6.46 17.60
C LYS A 211 -23.47 -6.74 16.12
N LEU A 212 -24.34 -7.69 15.79
CA LEU A 212 -24.74 -7.94 14.40
C LEU A 212 -25.59 -6.81 13.83
N THR A 213 -26.43 -6.17 14.64
CA THR A 213 -27.31 -5.07 14.19
C THR A 213 -26.53 -3.79 13.90
N LEU A 214 -25.46 -3.50 14.64
CA LEU A 214 -24.60 -2.34 14.37
C LEU A 214 -23.68 -2.53 13.15
N LEU A 215 -23.22 -3.76 12.89
CA LEU A 215 -22.45 -4.07 11.67
C LEU A 215 -23.31 -3.96 10.39
N GLN A 216 -24.60 -4.31 10.46
CA GLN A 216 -25.53 -4.09 9.34
C GLN A 216 -25.84 -2.61 9.09
N ILE A 217 -25.89 -1.77 10.13
CA ILE A 217 -26.09 -0.31 9.99
C ILE A 217 -24.82 0.38 9.45
N ALA A 218 -23.63 -0.08 9.85
CA ALA A 218 -22.36 0.43 9.33
C ALA A 218 -22.15 0.08 7.84
N ALA A 219 -22.55 -1.13 7.41
CA ALA A 219 -22.49 -1.54 6.01
C ALA A 219 -23.43 -0.75 5.10
N ALA A 220 -24.60 -0.31 5.60
CA ALA A 220 -25.57 0.47 4.83
C ALA A 220 -25.16 1.94 4.61
N ARG A 221 -24.14 2.44 5.32
CA ARG A 221 -23.64 3.83 5.19
C ARG A 221 -22.42 3.98 4.28
N TRP A 222 -21.84 2.85 3.84
CA TRP A 222 -20.62 2.78 3.01
C TRP A 222 -20.84 2.12 1.64
N LEU A 223 -22.07 1.71 1.30
CA LEU A 223 -22.42 1.32 -0.07
C LEU A 223 -22.74 2.59 -0.89
N PRO A 224 -22.03 2.87 -2.00
CA PRO A 224 -22.34 4.00 -2.87
C PRO A 224 -23.75 3.84 -3.46
N ARG A 225 -24.53 4.93 -3.45
CA ARG A 225 -25.85 4.97 -4.10
C ARG A 225 -25.69 4.94 -5.62
N PRO A 226 -26.56 4.24 -6.37
CA PRO A 226 -26.47 4.14 -7.82
C PRO A 226 -27.07 5.39 -8.51
N ALA A 227 -26.43 6.55 -8.36
CA ALA A 227 -26.95 7.81 -8.91
C ALA A 227 -25.93 8.72 -9.63
N ASP A 228 -24.69 8.29 -9.88
CA ASP A 228 -23.71 9.05 -10.67
C ASP A 228 -23.32 8.30 -11.96
N VAL A 229 -24.30 8.00 -12.81
CA VAL A 229 -24.07 7.42 -14.15
C VAL A 229 -24.61 8.32 -15.28
N HIS A 230 -24.84 9.63 -15.05
CA HIS A 230 -25.39 10.49 -16.10
C HIS A 230 -24.77 11.89 -16.27
N GLN A 231 -23.53 12.11 -15.82
CA GLN A 231 -22.88 13.41 -16.04
C GLN A 231 -21.39 13.37 -16.41
N CYS A 232 -21.05 12.52 -17.38
CA CYS A 232 -19.81 12.59 -18.16
C CYS A 232 -20.09 12.23 -19.63
N LEU A 233 -20.97 13.01 -20.27
CA LEU A 233 -21.09 13.09 -21.72
C LEU A 233 -21.44 14.54 -22.06
N LEU A 234 -20.39 15.36 -22.18
CA LEU A 234 -20.23 16.54 -23.03
C LEU A 234 -18.77 17.00 -22.94
#